data_AF-A0A495KH33-F1
#
_entry.id   AF-A0A495KH33-F1
#
_cell.length_a   1.000
_cell.length_b   1.000
_cell.length_c   1.000
_cell.angle_alpha   90.00
_cell.angle_beta   90.00
_cell.angle_gamma   90.00
#
_symmetry.space_group_name_H-M   'P 1'
#
loop_
_entity.id
_entity.type
_entity.pdbx_description
1 polymer ?
#
loop_
_entity_poly.entity_id
_entity_poly.type
_entity_poly.pdbx_seq_one_letter_code
_entity_poly.pdbx_strand_id
1 'polypeptide(L)'
;MKSKFTKPAVSFPTFPAIFIWIKSDYNKVETYEQFANFIHECMTRAEVTTNEVKSAAYQRIANALYSSDTNTSYESKQLEILINS
;
A
#
# COMPACT_ATOMS: atom_id res chain seq x y z
N MET A 1 -8.80 -19.33 -18.10
CA MET A 1 -8.18 -19.57 -16.77
C MET A 1 -8.35 -18.30 -15.95
N LYS A 2 -9.06 -18.33 -14.82
CA LYS A 2 -9.05 -17.20 -13.88
C LYS A 2 -7.65 -17.17 -13.25
N SER A 3 -6.85 -16.16 -13.59
CA SER A 3 -5.59 -15.89 -12.90
C SER A 3 -5.90 -15.82 -11.41
N LYS A 4 -5.41 -16.77 -10.61
CA LYS A 4 -5.52 -16.69 -9.16
C LYS A 4 -4.58 -15.56 -8.75
N PHE A 5 -5.15 -14.47 -8.24
CA PHE A 5 -4.39 -13.39 -7.63
C PHE A 5 -3.36 -13.99 -6.65
N THR A 6 -2.10 -13.67 -6.86
CA THR A 6 -1.02 -14.08 -5.96
C THR A 6 -0.69 -12.88 -5.09
N LYS A 7 -1.06 -12.96 -3.81
CA LYS A 7 -0.82 -11.89 -2.86
C LYS A 7 0.69 -11.63 -2.71
N PRO A 8 1.16 -10.39 -2.92
CA PRO A 8 2.59 -10.08 -2.77
C PRO A 8 3.14 -10.40 -1.38
N ALA A 9 4.42 -10.79 -1.32
CA ALA A 9 5.11 -10.90 -0.05
C ALA A 9 5.65 -9.52 0.35
N VAL A 10 5.22 -8.98 1.49
CA VAL A 10 5.75 -7.73 2.07
C VAL A 10 6.20 -7.96 3.50
N SER A 11 7.35 -7.38 3.84
CA SER A 11 7.86 -7.35 5.21
C SER A 11 7.22 -6.20 5.98
N PHE A 12 6.63 -6.54 7.13
CA PHE A 12 6.06 -5.58 8.08
C PHE A 12 6.98 -5.47 9.30
N PRO A 13 7.61 -4.30 9.54
CA PRO A 13 8.41 -4.08 10.74
C PRO A 13 7.58 -4.27 12.02
N THR A 14 8.21 -4.71 13.11
CA THR A 14 7.53 -4.86 14.41
C THR A 14 7.26 -3.51 15.08
N PHE A 15 8.06 -2.49 14.77
CA PHE A 15 7.96 -1.14 15.32
C PHE A 15 8.03 -0.07 14.21
N PRO A 16 7.29 1.04 14.31
CA PRO A 16 6.21 1.36 15.26
C PRO A 16 5.03 0.38 15.22
N ALA A 17 4.30 0.27 16.35
CA ALA A 17 3.23 -0.71 16.54
C ALA A 17 2.11 -0.63 15.48
N ILE A 18 1.96 0.51 14.79
CA ILE A 18 1.03 0.69 13.67
C ILE A 18 1.21 -0.38 12.57
N PHE A 19 2.43 -0.85 12.32
CA PHE A 19 2.69 -1.90 11.32
C PHE A 19 2.03 -3.24 11.66
N ILE A 20 1.79 -3.53 12.94
CA ILE A 20 1.05 -4.73 13.36
C ILE A 20 -0.41 -4.65 12.89
N TRP A 21 -1.02 -3.47 13.00
CA TRP A 21 -2.39 -3.22 12.54
C TRP A 21 -2.49 -3.30 11.02
N ILE A 22 -1.56 -2.64 10.32
CA ILE A 22 -1.52 -2.66 8.84
C ILE A 22 -1.33 -4.10 8.34
N LYS A 23 -0.44 -4.88 8.97
CA LYS A 23 -0.25 -6.31 8.66
C LYS A 23 -1.53 -7.11 8.88
N SER A 24 -2.24 -6.86 9.99
CA SER A 24 -3.48 -7.56 10.31
C SER A 24 -4.55 -7.32 9.25
N ASP A 25 -4.65 -6.12 8.71
CA ASP A 25 -5.61 -5.79 7.65
C ASP A 25 -5.17 -6.39 6.31
N TYR A 26 -3.88 -6.31 5.98
CA TYR A 26 -3.31 -6.96 4.80
C TYR A 26 -3.50 -8.49 4.77
N ASN A 27 -3.49 -9.12 5.94
CA ASN A 27 -3.70 -10.57 6.05
C ASN A 27 -5.10 -11.00 5.60
N LYS A 28 -6.10 -10.11 5.70
CA LYS A 28 -7.51 -10.36 5.30
C LYS A 28 -7.75 -10.20 3.80
N VAL A 29 -6.77 -9.71 3.04
CA VAL A 29 -6.86 -9.54 1.60
C VAL A 29 -6.73 -10.90 0.89
N GLU A 30 -7.76 -11.28 0.16
CA GLU A 30 -7.88 -12.56 -0.57
C GLU A 30 -8.03 -12.37 -2.09
N THR A 31 -8.56 -11.24 -2.54
CA THR A 31 -8.77 -10.93 -3.96
C THR A 31 -7.94 -9.74 -4.43
N TYR A 32 -7.73 -9.62 -5.74
CA TYR A 32 -7.03 -8.46 -6.32
C TYR A 32 -7.81 -7.16 -6.08
N GLU A 33 -9.14 -7.20 -6.10
CA GLU A 33 -9.98 -6.03 -5.79
C GLU A 33 -9.76 -5.56 -4.34
N GLN A 34 -9.76 -6.49 -3.39
CA GLN A 34 -9.44 -6.18 -1.99
C GLN A 34 -8.01 -5.66 -1.83
N PHE A 35 -7.08 -6.16 -2.64
CA PHE A 35 -5.68 -5.70 -2.64
C PHE A 35 -5.55 -4.26 -3.15
N ALA A 36 -6.19 -3.93 -4.27
CA ALA A 36 -6.22 -2.57 -4.80
C ALA A 36 -6.89 -1.60 -3.80
N ASN A 37 -8.02 -2.01 -3.22
CA ASN A 37 -8.71 -1.22 -2.18
C ASN A 37 -7.84 -1.02 -0.95
N PHE A 38 -7.10 -2.06 -0.51
CA PHE A 38 -6.19 -1.95 0.62
C PHE A 38 -5.06 -0.93 0.39
N ILE A 39 -4.45 -0.93 -0.81
CA ILE A 39 -3.43 0.06 -1.17
C ILE A 39 -4.04 1.46 -1.13
N HIS A 40 -5.22 1.64 -1.72
CA HIS A 40 -5.90 2.93 -1.74
C HIS A 40 -6.23 3.43 -0.32
N GLU A 41 -6.79 2.56 0.53
CA GLU A 41 -7.07 2.87 1.93
C GLU A 41 -5.81 3.26 2.71
N CYS A 42 -4.67 2.59 2.47
CA CYS A 42 -3.41 2.99 3.08
C CYS A 42 -3.01 4.41 2.66
N MET A 43 -3.11 4.74 1.36
CA MET A 43 -2.82 6.09 0.87
C MET A 43 -3.75 7.13 1.48
N THR A 44 -5.06 6.88 1.50
CA THR A 44 -6.03 7.79 2.13
C THR A 44 -5.72 7.99 3.61
N ARG A 45 -5.43 6.92 4.36
CA ARG A 45 -5.09 7.01 5.78
C ARG A 45 -3.80 7.78 6.02
N ALA A 46 -2.85 7.71 5.10
CA ALA A 46 -1.63 8.51 5.17
C ALA A 46 -1.89 10.00 4.98
N GLU A 47 -2.79 10.37 4.07
CA GLU A 47 -3.13 11.76 3.77
C GLU A 47 -3.96 12.42 4.88
N VAL A 48 -4.91 11.70 5.47
CA VAL A 48 -5.84 12.28 6.46
C VAL A 48 -5.32 12.26 7.90
N THR A 49 -4.28 11.47 8.19
CA THR A 49 -3.75 11.36 9.56
C THR A 49 -2.81 12.52 9.87
N THR A 50 -2.99 13.15 11.03
CA THR A 50 -2.08 14.20 11.54
C THR A 50 -0.85 13.62 12.25
N ASN A 51 -0.78 12.31 12.42
CA ASN A 51 0.36 11.65 13.07
C ASN A 51 1.39 11.22 12.00
N GLU A 52 2.53 11.91 11.97
CA GLU A 52 3.59 11.69 10.98
C GLU A 52 4.09 10.25 10.94
N VAL A 53 4.23 9.59 12.10
CA VAL A 53 4.69 8.20 12.20
C VAL A 53 3.68 7.24 11.56
N LYS A 54 2.38 7.47 11.77
CA LYS A 54 1.33 6.68 11.11
C LYS A 54 1.29 6.97 9.62
N SER A 55 1.39 8.24 9.22
CA SER A 55 1.39 8.64 7.82
C SER A 55 2.51 7.95 7.05
N ALA A 56 3.75 8.04 7.55
CA ALA A 56 4.91 7.40 6.95
C ALA A 56 4.79 5.86 6.90
N ALA A 57 4.21 5.23 7.93
CA ALA A 57 4.00 3.79 7.94
C ALA A 57 3.01 3.33 6.85
N TYR A 58 1.90 4.04 6.69
CA TYR A 58 0.91 3.75 5.65
C TYR A 58 1.50 3.99 4.24
N GLN A 59 2.18 5.11 4.00
CA GLN A 59 2.85 5.40 2.72
C GLN A 59 3.86 4.32 2.36
N ARG A 60 4.71 3.92 3.31
CA ARG A 60 5.74 2.91 3.07
C ARG A 60 5.15 1.58 2.61
N ILE A 61 4.07 1.11 3.22
CA ILE A 61 3.42 -0.15 2.83
C ILE A 61 2.70 0.00 1.50
N ALA A 62 1.95 1.08 1.30
CA ALA A 62 1.24 1.33 0.05
C ALA A 62 2.21 1.39 -1.15
N ASN A 63 3.31 2.13 -1.02
CA ASN A 63 4.34 2.24 -2.06
C ASN A 63 4.98 0.88 -2.36
N ALA A 64 5.35 0.12 -1.33
CA ALA A 64 5.96 -1.21 -1.51
C ALA A 64 5.03 -2.18 -2.24
N LEU A 65 3.74 -2.22 -1.87
CA LEU A 65 2.75 -3.09 -2.50
C LEU A 65 2.43 -2.65 -3.92
N TYR A 66 2.28 -1.35 -4.14
CA TYR A 66 2.04 -0.79 -5.47
C TYR A 66 3.20 -1.07 -6.43
N SER A 67 4.44 -0.89 -5.98
CA SER A 67 5.62 -1.19 -6.79
C SER A 67 5.78 -2.68 -7.04
N SER A 68 5.43 -3.54 -6.08
CA SER A 68 5.43 -4.99 -6.30
C SER A 68 4.41 -5.43 -7.35
N ASP A 69 3.30 -4.72 -7.48
CA ASP A 69 2.22 -5.07 -8.43
C ASP A 69 2.49 -4.49 -9.83
N THR A 70 2.96 -3.24 -9.89
CA THR A 70 3.10 -2.48 -11.15
C THR A 70 4.53 -2.44 -11.70
N ASN A 71 5.51 -2.96 -10.96
CA ASN A 71 6.93 -2.81 -11.24
C ASN A 71 7.37 -1.34 -11.45
N THR A 72 6.61 -0.40 -10.89
CA THR A 72 6.80 1.05 -11.05
C THR A 72 6.78 1.71 -9.67
N SER A 73 7.60 2.73 -9.46
CA SER A 73 7.52 3.50 -8.22
C SER A 73 6.22 4.33 -8.20
N TYR A 74 5.51 4.35 -7.07
CA TYR A 74 4.28 5.15 -6.95
C TYR A 74 4.56 6.64 -7.17
N GLU A 75 5.67 7.14 -6.63
CA GLU A 75 6.14 8.53 -6.78
C GLU A 75 6.43 8.88 -8.25
N SER A 76 7.03 7.97 -9.02
CA SER A 76 7.25 8.16 -10.46
C SER A 76 5.94 8.31 -11.22
N LYS A 77 4.93 7.50 -10.89
CA LYS A 77 3.62 7.56 -11.57
C LYS A 77 2.84 8.83 -11.19
N GLN A 78 2.94 9.31 -9.95
CA GLN A 78 2.35 10.60 -9.57
C GLN A 78 3.02 11.77 -10.30
N LEU A 79 4.35 11.74 -10.47
CA LEU A 79 5.06 12.72 -11.28
C LEU A 79 4.65 12.66 -12.77
N GLU A 80 4.49 11.45 -13.33
CA GLU A 80 3.99 11.28 -14.70
C GLU A 80 2.57 11.82 -14.87
N ILE A 81 1.67 11.57 -13.91
CA ILE A 81 0.31 12.13 -13.96
C ILE A 81 0.38 13.65 -13.93
N LEU A 82 1.14 14.25 -13.02
CA LEU A 82 1.28 15.71 -12.89
C LEU A 82 1.92 16.39 -14.12
N ILE A 83 2.88 15.74 -14.77
CA ILE A 83 3.53 16.28 -15.99
C ILE A 83 2.61 16.16 -17.21
N ASN A 84 1.77 15.14 -17.25
CA ASN A 84 0.82 14.88 -18.35
C ASN A 84 -0.58 15.49 -18.11
N SER A 85 -0.77 16.24 -17.02
CA SER A 85 -1.99 17.00 -16.68
C SER A 85 -1.88 18.45 -17.16
#